data_AF-A0A7R6PT28-F1
#
_entry.id   AF-A0A7R6PT28-F1
#
_cell.length_a   1.000
_cell.length_b   1.000
_cell.length_c   1.000
_cell.angle_alpha   90.00
_cell.angle_beta   90.00
_cell.angle_gamma   90.00
#
_symmetry.space_group_name_H-M   'P 1'
#
loop_
_entity.id
_entity.type
_entity.pdbx_description
1 polymer ?
#
loop_
_entity_poly.entity_id
_entity_poly.type
_entity_poly.pdbx_seq_one_letter_code
_entity_poly.pdbx_strand_id
1 'polypeptide(L)'
;MRALIKLLAPSIFSLAFFVFRSSLFQKSPRKHQWIMRVFRFTADNDSCKALSVYGHLLHFRGEDVQNRIQGAIYIQRAADKGDMKSQYQMGKVYEMGYESYFSVSNEKSFHYYRLAASQGHSLAISRMIKVYKEGQLGEKANADEVKHWQSLQPVL
;
A
#
# COMPACT_ATOMS: atom_id res chain seq x y z
N MET A 1 -4.62 -23.56 17.32
CA MET A 1 -3.56 -22.54 17.49
C MET A 1 -3.50 -21.48 16.39
N ARG A 2 -3.48 -21.82 15.08
CA ARG A 2 -3.34 -20.82 13.99
C ARG A 2 -4.43 -19.73 13.95
N ALA A 3 -5.69 -20.07 14.23
CA ALA A 3 -6.79 -19.09 14.26
C ALA A 3 -6.64 -18.04 15.38
N LEU A 4 -6.20 -18.46 16.56
CA LEU A 4 -5.95 -17.57 17.70
C LEU A 4 -4.85 -16.54 17.37
N ILE A 5 -3.79 -16.97 16.69
CA ILE A 5 -2.68 -16.08 16.30
C ILE A 5 -3.16 -15.05 15.27
N LYS A 6 -3.95 -15.45 14.26
CA LYS A 6 -4.53 -14.50 13.31
C LYS A 6 -5.42 -13.45 14.00
N LEU A 7 -6.17 -13.86 15.03
CA LEU A 7 -7.02 -12.95 15.81
C LEU A 7 -6.18 -11.94 16.61
N LEU A 8 -5.06 -12.37 17.19
CA LEU A 8 -4.20 -11.52 18.03
C LEU A 8 -3.21 -10.66 17.23
N ALA A 9 -2.91 -11.03 15.98
CA ALA A 9 -1.90 -10.36 15.15
C ALA A 9 -2.11 -8.84 14.98
N PRO A 10 -3.33 -8.29 14.81
CA PRO A 10 -3.55 -6.85 14.75
C PRO A 10 -3.20 -6.11 16.05
N SER A 11 -3.48 -6.71 17.20
CA SER A 11 -3.17 -6.14 18.52
C SER A 11 -1.66 -6.13 18.76
N ILE A 12 -1.00 -7.26 18.46
CA ILE A 12 0.46 -7.39 18.55
C ILE A 12 1.14 -6.35 17.63
N PHE A 13 0.65 -6.20 16.40
CA PHE A 13 1.15 -5.19 15.48
C PHE A 13 0.99 -3.78 16.03
N SER A 14 -0.17 -3.44 16.60
CA SER A 14 -0.45 -2.11 17.12
C SER A 14 0.52 -1.72 18.25
N LEU A 15 0.82 -2.66 19.16
CA LEU A 15 1.82 -2.47 20.19
C LEU A 15 3.22 -2.27 19.60
N ALA A 16 3.63 -3.15 18.68
CA ALA A 16 4.94 -3.04 18.03
C ALA A 16 5.08 -1.75 17.22
N PHE A 17 4.01 -1.28 16.57
CA PHE A 17 3.98 -0.05 15.80
C PHE A 17 4.07 1.20 16.69
N PHE A 18 3.44 1.17 17.87
CA PHE A 18 3.64 2.21 18.88
C PHE A 18 5.10 2.29 19.32
N VAL A 19 5.72 1.14 19.62
CA VAL A 19 7.14 1.05 19.99
C VAL A 19 8.06 1.52 18.84
N PHE A 20 7.70 1.22 17.59
CA PHE A 20 8.41 1.68 16.39
C PHE A 20 8.40 3.21 16.24
N ARG A 21 7.26 3.85 16.52
CA ARG A 21 7.12 5.32 16.48
C ARG A 21 7.75 6.03 17.68
N SER A 22 7.89 5.33 18.81
CA SER A 22 8.51 5.90 20.01
C SER A 22 10.01 6.17 19.79
N SER A 23 10.43 7.40 20.11
CA SER A 23 11.81 7.89 20.02
C SER A 23 12.77 7.22 21.01
N LEU A 24 12.24 6.54 22.03
CA LEU A 24 12.98 6.09 23.22
C LEU A 24 14.21 5.21 22.91
N PHE A 25 14.29 4.59 21.72
CA PHE A 25 15.42 3.74 21.34
C PHE A 25 15.65 3.72 19.81
N GLN A 26 15.51 4.86 19.14
CA GLN A 26 15.54 4.93 17.67
C GLN A 26 16.82 4.36 17.04
N LYS A 27 17.96 4.43 17.75
CA LYS A 27 19.27 3.94 17.27
C LYS A 27 19.60 2.49 17.64
N SER A 28 18.72 1.76 18.34
CA SER A 28 19.01 0.41 18.81
C SER A 28 18.83 -0.63 17.70
N PRO A 29 19.89 -1.34 17.24
CA PRO A 29 19.78 -2.34 16.18
C PRO A 29 18.95 -3.55 16.63
N ARG A 30 19.08 -3.96 17.90
CA ARG A 30 18.31 -5.08 18.47
C ARG A 30 16.81 -4.81 18.47
N LYS A 31 16.41 -3.60 18.85
CA LYS A 31 15.00 -3.16 18.78
C LYS A 31 14.51 -3.18 17.34
N HIS A 32 15.28 -2.61 16.42
CA HIS A 32 14.92 -2.58 15.00
C HIS A 32 14.69 -4.00 14.45
N GLN A 33 15.63 -4.92 14.67
CA GLN A 33 15.51 -6.31 14.26
C GLN A 33 14.27 -7.00 14.88
N TRP A 34 14.02 -6.76 16.16
CA TRP A 34 12.84 -7.30 16.83
C TRP A 34 11.54 -6.76 16.20
N ILE A 35 11.44 -5.45 15.95
CA ILE A 35 10.28 -4.84 15.28
C ILE A 35 10.05 -5.46 13.90
N MET A 36 11.10 -5.62 13.10
CA MET A 36 10.97 -6.21 11.76
C MET A 36 10.49 -7.66 11.81
N ARG A 37 10.97 -8.45 12.79
CA ARG A 37 10.44 -9.81 13.02
C ARG A 37 8.97 -9.80 13.41
N VAL A 38 8.54 -8.88 14.28
CA VAL A 38 7.12 -8.78 14.69
C VAL A 38 6.24 -8.30 13.53
N PHE A 39 6.69 -7.33 12.74
CA PHE A 39 5.98 -6.85 11.55
C PHE A 39 5.82 -7.98 10.52
N ARG A 40 6.90 -8.70 10.21
CA ARG A 40 6.83 -9.90 9.37
C ARG A 40 5.83 -10.92 9.91
N PHE A 41 5.96 -11.29 11.18
CA PHE A 41 5.09 -12.28 11.81
C PHE A 41 3.60 -11.89 11.73
N THR A 42 3.28 -10.63 12.01
CA THR A 42 1.89 -10.14 11.98
C THR A 42 1.36 -9.99 10.55
N ALA A 43 2.21 -9.64 9.58
CA ALA A 43 1.88 -9.63 8.16
C ALA A 43 1.61 -11.06 7.63
N ASP A 44 2.45 -12.03 8.00
CA ASP A 44 2.26 -13.45 7.66
C ASP A 44 0.97 -14.03 8.26
N ASN A 45 0.48 -13.43 9.35
CA ASN A 45 -0.80 -13.75 9.97
C ASN A 45 -1.94 -12.81 9.55
N ASP A 46 -1.86 -12.23 8.35
CA ASP A 46 -2.94 -11.50 7.66
C ASP A 46 -3.42 -10.19 8.32
N SER A 47 -2.64 -9.60 9.23
CA SER A 47 -2.91 -8.25 9.73
C SER A 47 -2.78 -7.22 8.60
N CYS A 48 -3.91 -6.61 8.20
CA CYS A 48 -3.95 -5.67 7.07
C CYS A 48 -2.96 -4.50 7.23
N LYS A 49 -2.92 -3.89 8.43
CA LYS A 49 -1.96 -2.81 8.73
C LYS A 49 -0.51 -3.28 8.68
N ALA A 50 -0.23 -4.51 9.13
CA ALA A 50 1.12 -5.07 9.07
C ALA A 50 1.53 -5.36 7.63
N LEU A 51 0.64 -5.94 6.81
CA LEU A 51 0.85 -6.14 5.38
C LEU A 51 1.21 -4.82 4.68
N SER A 52 0.42 -3.76 4.93
CA SER A 52 0.65 -2.43 4.35
C SER A 52 2.00 -1.83 4.79
N VAL A 53 2.26 -1.79 6.10
CA VAL A 53 3.48 -1.16 6.65
C VAL A 53 4.74 -1.96 6.34
N TYR A 54 4.73 -3.26 6.59
CA TYR A 54 5.88 -4.12 6.34
C TYR A 54 6.15 -4.26 4.84
N GLY A 55 5.09 -4.40 4.03
CA GLY A 55 5.18 -4.43 2.58
C GLY A 55 5.81 -3.17 2.02
N HIS A 56 5.38 -1.99 2.47
CA HIS A 56 5.98 -0.70 2.11
C HIS A 56 7.47 -0.64 2.48
N LEU A 57 7.82 -1.02 3.71
CA LEU A 57 9.22 -1.01 4.16
C LEU A 57 10.09 -1.92 3.29
N LEU A 58 9.64 -3.15 3.04
CA LEU A 58 10.37 -4.09 2.19
C LEU A 58 10.47 -3.60 0.75
N HIS A 59 9.39 -3.09 0.16
CA HIS A 59 9.37 -2.67 -1.24
C HIS A 59 10.33 -1.52 -1.53
N PHE A 60 10.41 -0.53 -0.63
CA PHE A 60 11.24 0.66 -0.84
C PHE A 60 12.62 0.61 -0.17
N ARG A 61 12.80 -0.25 0.84
CA ARG A 61 14.04 -0.31 1.63
C ARG A 61 14.62 -1.71 1.78
N GLY A 62 14.04 -2.71 1.11
CA GLY A 62 14.62 -4.05 1.04
C GLY A 62 16.00 -4.00 0.40
N GLU A 63 16.96 -4.67 1.04
CA GLU A 63 18.38 -4.66 0.65
C GLU A 63 18.56 -5.20 -0.78
N ASP A 64 17.88 -6.30 -1.10
CA ASP A 64 17.90 -6.95 -2.40
C ASP A 64 16.55 -6.87 -3.13
N VAL A 65 16.60 -7.19 -4.43
CA VAL A 65 15.44 -7.18 -5.34
C VAL A 65 14.33 -8.13 -4.84
N GLN A 66 14.71 -9.31 -4.32
CA GLN A 66 13.74 -10.31 -3.87
C GLN A 66 12.93 -9.80 -2.68
N ASN A 67 13.58 -9.14 -1.72
CA ASN A 67 12.92 -8.48 -0.60
C ASN A 67 11.97 -7.38 -1.08
N ARG A 68 12.34 -6.60 -2.09
CA ARG A 68 11.47 -5.56 -2.62
C ARG A 68 10.27 -6.11 -3.40
N ILE A 69 10.44 -7.19 -4.15
CA ILE A 69 9.33 -7.93 -4.78
C ILE A 69 8.39 -8.47 -3.70
N GLN A 70 8.94 -9.10 -2.65
CA GLN A 70 8.15 -9.59 -1.52
C GLN A 70 7.37 -8.46 -0.83
N GLY A 71 7.96 -7.27 -0.73
CA GLY A 71 7.30 -6.06 -0.28
C GLY A 71 6.07 -5.70 -1.12
N ALA A 72 6.22 -5.67 -2.45
CA ALA A 72 5.11 -5.43 -3.37
C ALA A 72 4.00 -6.49 -3.25
N ILE A 73 4.36 -7.76 -3.04
CA ILE A 73 3.37 -8.83 -2.79
C ILE A 73 2.58 -8.58 -1.49
N TYR A 74 3.23 -8.13 -0.41
CA TYR A 74 2.52 -7.76 0.81
C TYR A 74 1.63 -6.52 0.63
N ILE A 75 2.10 -5.52 -0.13
CA ILE A 75 1.29 -4.35 -0.49
C ILE A 75 0.06 -4.79 -1.29
N GLN A 76 0.21 -5.68 -2.25
CA GLN A 76 -0.88 -6.26 -3.03
C GLN A 76 -1.95 -6.89 -2.13
N ARG A 77 -1.52 -7.76 -1.20
CA ARG A 77 -2.43 -8.40 -0.23
C ARG A 77 -3.15 -7.39 0.67
N ALA A 78 -2.49 -6.30 1.06
CA ALA A 78 -3.13 -5.22 1.82
C ALA A 78 -4.13 -4.43 0.96
N ALA A 79 -3.79 -4.17 -0.30
CA ALA A 79 -4.67 -3.48 -1.24
C ALA A 79 -5.97 -4.27 -1.50
N ASP A 80 -5.84 -5.59 -1.66
CA ASP A 80 -6.98 -6.52 -1.84
C ASP A 80 -7.85 -6.62 -0.58
N LYS A 81 -7.28 -6.30 0.59
CA LYS A 81 -7.99 -6.17 1.87
C LYS A 81 -8.59 -4.78 2.10
N GLY A 82 -8.50 -3.87 1.12
CA GLY A 82 -9.09 -2.54 1.20
C GLY A 82 -8.17 -1.45 1.75
N ASP A 83 -6.89 -1.70 2.03
CA ASP A 83 -6.00 -0.65 2.55
C ASP A 83 -5.77 0.43 1.48
N MET A 84 -6.36 1.61 1.71
CA MET A 84 -6.34 2.75 0.80
C MET A 84 -4.92 3.13 0.34
N LYS A 85 -3.93 3.10 1.24
CA LYS A 85 -2.54 3.46 0.91
C LYS A 85 -1.87 2.39 0.05
N SER A 86 -2.12 1.12 0.34
CA SER A 86 -1.63 0.01 -0.48
C SER A 86 -2.29 -0.04 -1.84
N GLN A 87 -3.58 0.29 -1.96
CA GLN A 87 -4.25 0.42 -3.25
C GLN A 87 -3.58 1.50 -4.11
N TYR A 88 -3.35 2.69 -3.57
CA TYR A 88 -2.60 3.72 -4.32
C TYR A 88 -1.21 3.22 -4.76
N GLN A 89 -0.49 2.52 -3.88
CA GLN A 89 0.82 1.95 -4.21
C GLN A 89 0.73 0.90 -5.32
N MET A 90 -0.27 0.01 -5.30
CA MET A 90 -0.46 -0.96 -6.39
C MET A 90 -0.87 -0.30 -7.70
N GLY A 91 -1.63 0.79 -7.66
CA GLY A 91 -1.90 1.63 -8.83
C GLY A 91 -0.60 2.06 -9.51
N LYS A 92 0.37 2.53 -8.73
CA LYS A 92 1.71 2.90 -9.20
C LYS A 92 2.52 1.71 -9.70
N VAL A 93 2.52 0.59 -8.97
CA VAL A 93 3.26 -0.61 -9.34
C VAL A 93 2.79 -1.15 -10.68
N TYR A 94 1.47 -1.22 -10.94
CA TYR A 94 0.97 -1.65 -12.24
C TYR A 94 1.08 -0.60 -13.34
N GLU A 95 1.17 0.68 -12.99
CA GLU A 95 1.40 1.74 -13.98
C GLU A 95 2.82 1.67 -14.58
N MET A 96 3.83 1.44 -13.73
CA MET A 96 5.24 1.44 -14.13
C MET A 96 5.79 0.02 -14.37
N GLY A 97 5.07 -0.99 -13.90
CA GLY A 97 5.63 -2.32 -13.69
C GLY A 97 6.61 -2.34 -12.51
N TYR A 98 6.96 -3.55 -12.06
CA TYR A 98 8.02 -3.76 -11.09
C TYR A 98 8.71 -5.10 -11.31
N GLU A 99 9.97 -5.02 -11.74
CA GLU A 99 10.77 -6.18 -12.14
C GLU A 99 10.01 -7.06 -13.16
N SER A 100 10.39 -8.33 -13.30
CA SER A 100 9.62 -9.30 -14.09
C SER A 100 8.34 -9.79 -13.40
N TYR A 101 8.12 -9.42 -12.14
CA TYR A 101 7.01 -9.96 -11.33
C TYR A 101 5.69 -9.20 -11.55
N PHE A 102 5.74 -7.88 -11.64
CA PHE A 102 4.57 -7.05 -11.91
C PHE A 102 4.71 -6.39 -13.27
N SER A 103 4.11 -6.96 -14.30
CA SER A 103 4.07 -6.32 -15.62
C SER A 103 3.16 -5.09 -15.62
N VAL A 104 3.48 -4.11 -16.46
CA VAL A 104 2.64 -2.94 -16.70
C VAL A 104 1.23 -3.39 -17.09
N SER A 105 0.21 -2.85 -16.44
CA SER A 105 -1.19 -3.13 -16.70
C SER A 105 -2.03 -1.89 -16.41
N ASN A 106 -2.49 -1.25 -17.48
CA ASN A 106 -3.36 -0.08 -17.41
C ASN A 106 -4.65 -0.37 -16.64
N GLU A 107 -5.28 -1.51 -16.92
CA GLU A 107 -6.52 -1.95 -16.27
C GLU A 107 -6.35 -2.11 -14.76
N LYS A 108 -5.33 -2.86 -14.31
CA LYS A 108 -5.07 -3.05 -12.88
C LYS A 108 -4.66 -1.75 -12.20
N SER A 109 -3.83 -0.95 -12.86
CA SER A 109 -3.41 0.36 -12.36
C SER A 109 -4.63 1.26 -12.11
N PHE A 110 -5.49 1.40 -13.12
CA PHE A 110 -6.72 2.18 -13.03
C PHE A 110 -7.63 1.66 -11.92
N HIS A 111 -7.84 0.34 -11.84
CA HIS A 111 -8.64 -0.29 -10.80
C HIS A 111 -8.17 0.09 -9.39
N TYR A 112 -6.88 -0.07 -9.09
CA TYR A 112 -6.33 0.24 -7.78
C TYR A 112 -6.34 1.73 -7.46
N TYR A 113 -6.07 2.61 -8.43
CA TYR A 113 -6.21 4.05 -8.22
C TYR A 113 -7.65 4.45 -7.93
N ARG A 114 -8.61 3.89 -8.67
CA ARG A 114 -10.04 4.16 -8.45
C ARG A 114 -10.49 3.74 -7.06
N LEU A 115 -10.05 2.57 -6.58
CA LEU A 115 -10.35 2.09 -5.22
C LEU A 115 -9.73 3.00 -4.14
N ALA A 116 -8.48 3.45 -4.33
CA ALA A 116 -7.87 4.37 -3.38
C ALA A 116 -8.55 5.75 -3.41
N ALA A 117 -8.91 6.24 -4.60
CA ALA A 117 -9.56 7.53 -4.79
C ALA A 117 -10.98 7.56 -4.19
N SER A 118 -11.76 6.48 -4.34
CA SER A 118 -13.10 6.38 -3.74
C SER A 118 -13.07 6.37 -2.20
N GLN A 119 -11.93 6.00 -1.60
CA GLN A 119 -11.70 6.12 -0.16
C GLN A 119 -11.14 7.50 0.27
N GLY A 120 -10.98 8.44 -0.66
CA GLY A 120 -10.51 9.80 -0.37
C GLY A 120 -8.98 9.97 -0.46
N HIS A 121 -8.23 9.03 -1.04
CA HIS A 121 -6.79 9.18 -1.17
C HIS A 121 -6.44 10.32 -2.14
N SER A 122 -5.92 11.43 -1.62
CA SER A 122 -5.71 12.67 -2.40
C SER A 122 -4.86 12.46 -3.65
N LEU A 123 -3.74 11.73 -3.55
CA LEU A 123 -2.88 11.46 -4.70
C LEU A 123 -3.52 10.51 -5.73
N ALA A 124 -4.43 9.64 -5.28
CA ALA A 124 -5.16 8.77 -6.19
C ALA A 124 -6.23 9.57 -6.93
N ILE A 125 -6.96 10.45 -6.23
CA ILE A 125 -7.90 11.40 -6.84
C ILE A 125 -7.21 12.26 -7.89
N SER A 126 -6.05 12.85 -7.57
CA SER A 126 -5.28 13.63 -8.55
C SER A 126 -4.87 12.79 -9.76
N ARG A 127 -4.54 11.50 -9.56
CA ARG A 127 -4.24 10.59 -10.67
C ARG A 127 -5.47 10.31 -11.52
N MET A 128 -6.65 10.07 -10.92
CA MET A 128 -7.91 9.87 -11.64
C MET A 128 -8.30 11.09 -12.48
N ILE A 129 -8.15 12.29 -11.91
CA ILE A 129 -8.34 13.55 -12.66
C ILE A 129 -7.41 13.60 -13.87
N LYS A 130 -6.12 13.28 -13.69
CA LYS A 130 -5.16 13.27 -14.80
C LYS A 130 -5.53 12.25 -15.88
N VAL A 131 -5.93 11.05 -15.46
CA VAL A 131 -6.38 9.97 -16.37
C VAL A 131 -7.51 10.45 -17.27
N TYR A 132 -8.54 11.09 -16.71
CA TYR A 132 -9.68 11.59 -17.49
C TYR A 132 -9.45 12.94 -18.16
N LYS A 133 -8.44 13.72 -17.77
CA LYS A 133 -8.03 14.90 -18.54
C LYS A 133 -7.27 14.54 -19.81
N GLU A 134 -6.38 13.56 -19.71
CA GLU A 134 -5.40 13.24 -20.75
C GLU A 134 -5.75 11.98 -21.56
N GLY A 135 -6.73 11.18 -21.10
CA GLY A 135 -7.08 9.90 -21.73
C GLY A 135 -5.99 8.84 -21.55
N GLN A 136 -5.67 8.51 -20.29
CA GLN A 136 -4.62 7.56 -19.92
C GLN A 136 -5.18 6.26 -19.34
N LEU A 137 -4.30 5.28 -19.10
CA LEU A 137 -4.66 4.00 -18.45
C LEU A 137 -5.85 3.26 -19.11
N GLY A 138 -6.02 3.41 -20.43
CA GLY A 138 -7.10 2.77 -21.19
C GLY A 138 -8.42 3.54 -21.22
N GLU A 139 -8.50 4.66 -20.49
CA GLU A 139 -9.67 5.53 -20.48
C GLU A 139 -9.57 6.65 -21.51
N LYS A 140 -10.71 7.15 -21.98
CA LYS A 140 -10.80 8.34 -22.82
C LYS A 140 -10.89 9.59 -21.97
N ALA A 141 -10.47 10.73 -22.52
CA ALA A 141 -10.69 12.00 -21.86
C ALA A 141 -12.19 12.24 -21.64
N ASN A 142 -12.58 12.62 -20.41
CA ASN A 142 -13.97 12.81 -19.99
C ASN A 142 -14.05 13.95 -18.96
N ALA A 143 -14.67 15.07 -19.36
CA ALA A 143 -14.78 16.26 -18.52
C ALA A 143 -15.72 16.08 -17.31
N ASP A 144 -16.73 15.21 -17.42
CA ASP A 144 -17.68 14.96 -16.33
C ASP A 144 -17.04 14.10 -15.24
N GLU A 145 -16.26 13.09 -15.63
CA GLU A 145 -15.43 12.32 -14.70
C GLU A 145 -14.41 13.23 -14.00
N VAL A 146 -13.76 14.15 -14.73
CA VAL A 146 -12.85 15.13 -14.11
C VAL A 146 -13.55 15.94 -13.01
N LYS A 147 -14.76 16.47 -13.29
CA LYS A 147 -15.54 17.20 -12.29
C LYS A 147 -15.94 16.31 -11.11
N HIS A 148 -16.32 15.06 -11.38
CA HIS A 148 -16.64 14.08 -10.35
C HIS A 148 -15.46 13.84 -9.40
N TRP A 149 -14.26 13.55 -9.93
CA TRP A 149 -13.09 13.32 -9.09
C TRP A 149 -12.61 14.61 -8.40
N GLN A 150 -12.76 15.78 -9.02
CA GLN A 150 -12.45 17.07 -8.39
C GLN A 150 -13.34 17.36 -7.17
N SER A 151 -14.62 16.97 -7.20
CA SER A 151 -15.52 17.20 -6.06
C SER A 151 -15.16 16.34 -4.83
N LEU A 152 -14.42 15.24 -5.03
CA LEU A 152 -13.91 14.38 -3.97
C LEU A 152 -12.57 14.85 -3.38
N GLN A 153 -11.93 15.86 -3.99
CA GLN A 153 -10.65 16.36 -3.49
C GLN A 153 -10.88 17.10 -2.15
N PRO A 154 -10.17 16.73 -1.06
CA PRO A 154 -10.31 17.44 0.20
C PRO A 154 -9.86 18.89 0.02
N VAL A 155 -10.72 19.83 0.40
CA VAL A 155 -10.39 21.26 0.47
C VAL A 155 -9.35 21.43 1.58
N LEU A 156 -8.20 22.00 1.23
CA LEU A 156 -7.12 22.32 2.17
C LEU A 156 -7.51 23.46 3.11
#